data_AF-A0A519R8D1-F1
#
_entry.id   AF-A0A519R8D1-F1
#
_cell.length_a   1.000
_cell.length_b   1.000
_cell.length_c   1.000
_cell.angle_alpha   90.00
_cell.angle_beta   90.00
_cell.angle_gamma   90.00
#
_symmetry.space_group_name_H-M   'P 1'
#
loop_
_entity.id
_entity.type
_entity.pdbx_description
1 polymer ?
#
loop_
_entity_poly.entity_id
_entity_poly.type
_entity_poly.pdbx_seq_one_letter_code
_entity_poly.pdbx_strand_id
1 'polypeptide(L)'
;MKKRLKKPIRRLFCVLGKVFPFIIAPDRIAIRKSVVPIHEKTDFDRTHPIYLGDIHQKFLPRAPGIKSESEPTFINVLFNARVFLNEGYVLSHTGDILFQLDKSYTSYQFLLNNFFFARRRYVKGKSLLIAAAGASSNYFHWMTDALPKLAIASKGGYNLNCVDQVIVSNDILPFQAETLLHIGIKKEDRVSLARKNYLK
;
A
#
# COMPACT_ATOMS: atom_id res chain seq x y z
N MET A 1 -3.04 28.71 33.56
CA MET A 1 -1.86 28.48 32.69
C MET A 1 -1.35 27.04 32.85
N LYS A 2 -1.64 26.13 31.90
CA LYS A 2 -1.05 24.78 31.88
C LYS A 2 -0.04 24.69 30.74
N LYS A 3 1.26 24.61 31.07
CA LYS A 3 2.37 24.44 30.12
C LYS A 3 2.28 23.04 29.50
N ARG A 4 2.05 22.96 28.18
CA ARG A 4 2.21 21.72 27.40
C ARG A 4 3.69 21.45 27.19
N LEU A 5 4.21 20.40 27.81
CA LEU A 5 5.52 19.83 27.53
C LEU A 5 5.57 19.36 26.07
N LYS A 6 6.38 20.04 25.24
CA LYS A 6 6.71 19.61 23.88
C LYS A 6 7.63 18.38 23.99
N LYS A 7 7.17 17.21 23.52
CA LYS A 7 8.04 16.04 23.33
C LYS A 7 9.08 16.36 22.23
N PRO A 8 10.32 15.85 22.34
CA PRO A 8 11.38 16.15 21.39
C PRO A 8 11.07 15.52 20.02
N ILE A 9 11.25 16.31 18.97
CA ILE A 9 11.16 15.87 17.58
C ILE A 9 12.40 15.01 17.30
N ARG A 10 12.23 13.70 17.19
CA ARG A 10 13.25 12.82 16.63
C ARG A 10 13.37 13.11 15.12
N ARG A 11 14.32 13.96 14.73
CA ARG A 11 14.82 14.02 13.36
C ARG A 11 15.94 12.98 13.23
N LEU A 12 15.61 11.78 12.75
CA LEU A 12 16.58 10.96 12.04
C LEU A 12 16.14 10.92 10.58
N PHE A 13 16.89 11.64 9.74
CA PHE A 13 16.78 11.54 8.29
C PHE A 13 17.48 10.25 7.87
N CYS A 14 16.74 9.36 7.23
CA CYS A 14 17.31 8.18 6.58
C CYS A 14 16.83 8.17 5.13
N VAL A 15 17.56 8.87 4.25
CA VAL A 15 17.83 8.50 2.86
C VAL A 15 19.15 9.16 2.46
N LEU A 16 20.05 8.36 1.91
CA LEU A 16 21.34 8.69 1.27
C LEU A 16 21.43 10.12 0.68
N GLY A 17 22.02 11.06 1.44
CA GLY A 17 22.90 12.12 0.94
C GLY A 17 22.42 13.13 -0.14
N LYS A 18 21.16 13.14 -0.59
CA LYS A 18 20.71 14.10 -1.62
C LYS A 18 19.63 15.04 -1.09
N VAL A 19 20.02 16.30 -0.90
CA VAL A 19 19.14 17.42 -0.60
C VAL A 19 18.54 17.92 -1.92
N PHE A 20 17.22 17.80 -2.09
CA PHE A 20 16.50 18.49 -3.16
C PHE A 20 15.89 19.79 -2.60
N PRO A 21 16.28 20.98 -3.12
CA PRO A 21 15.74 22.25 -2.65
C PRO A 21 14.48 22.59 -3.43
N PHE A 22 13.28 22.62 -2.84
CA PHE A 22 12.13 23.19 -3.56
C PHE A 22 11.16 24.00 -2.71
N ILE A 23 10.92 25.20 -3.24
CA ILE A 23 10.06 26.31 -2.81
C ILE A 23 8.58 25.89 -2.89
N ILE A 24 7.77 26.36 -1.93
CA ILE A 24 6.33 26.10 -1.79
C ILE A 24 5.54 27.28 -2.37
N ALA A 25 4.61 27.02 -3.29
CA ALA A 25 3.50 27.90 -3.60
C ALA A 25 2.21 27.30 -3.00
N PRO A 26 1.33 28.11 -2.39
CA PRO A 26 0.08 27.61 -1.81
C PRO A 26 -0.96 27.41 -2.93
N ASP A 27 -1.86 26.45 -2.73
CA ASP A 27 -3.18 26.33 -3.41
C ASP A 27 -3.29 25.55 -4.73
N ARG A 28 -2.19 24.98 -5.27
CA ARG A 28 -2.26 23.93 -6.30
C ARG A 28 -1.50 22.69 -5.86
N ILE A 29 -2.13 21.84 -5.05
CA ILE A 29 -1.52 20.57 -4.63
C ILE A 29 -1.67 19.55 -5.77
N ALA A 30 -0.88 19.74 -6.82
CA ALA A 30 -0.58 18.65 -7.74
C ALA A 30 -0.02 17.50 -6.91
N ILE A 31 -0.54 16.28 -7.08
CA ILE A 31 0.08 15.12 -6.46
C ILE A 31 1.44 14.97 -7.11
N ARG A 32 2.48 15.30 -6.35
CA ARG A 32 3.84 14.99 -6.77
C ARG A 32 3.99 13.49 -6.65
N LYS A 33 4.34 12.86 -7.77
CA LYS A 33 4.61 11.43 -7.89
C LYS A 33 6.08 11.27 -8.21
N SER A 34 6.80 10.52 -7.39
CA SER A 34 8.10 9.97 -7.78
C SER A 34 8.01 8.45 -7.79
N VAL A 35 8.62 7.85 -8.81
CA VAL A 35 8.67 6.39 -8.98
C VAL A 35 10.08 5.92 -8.62
N VAL A 36 10.18 4.96 -7.72
CA VAL A 36 11.43 4.26 -7.42
C VAL A 36 11.35 2.86 -8.03
N PRO A 37 12.08 2.57 -9.12
CA PRO A 37 12.12 1.23 -9.70
C PRO A 37 12.78 0.26 -8.70
N ILE A 38 12.23 -0.94 -8.57
CA ILE A 38 12.74 -1.98 -7.67
C ILE A 38 13.24 -3.19 -8.44
N HIS A 39 12.43 -3.68 -9.38
CA HIS A 39 12.81 -4.72 -10.33
C HIS A 39 12.30 -4.34 -11.70
N GLU A 40 13.15 -4.50 -12.70
CA GLU A 40 12.72 -4.43 -14.09
C GLU A 40 11.96 -5.70 -14.47
N LYS A 41 11.39 -5.68 -15.67
CA LYS A 41 10.77 -6.87 -16.25
C LYS A 41 11.86 -7.93 -16.42
N THR A 42 11.68 -9.11 -15.85
CA THR A 42 12.66 -10.20 -15.93
C THR A 42 11.97 -11.52 -16.21
N ASP A 43 12.60 -12.33 -17.05
CA ASP A 43 12.21 -13.72 -17.20
C ASP A 43 12.47 -14.46 -15.89
N PHE A 44 11.58 -15.38 -15.55
CA PHE A 44 11.81 -16.25 -14.40
C PHE A 44 11.39 -17.67 -14.73
N ASP A 45 12.24 -18.61 -14.34
CA ASP A 45 11.92 -20.02 -14.45
C ASP A 45 10.99 -20.42 -13.29
N ARG A 46 9.84 -20.99 -13.65
CA ARG A 46 8.88 -21.48 -12.67
C ARG A 46 9.21 -22.92 -12.36
N THR A 47 9.83 -23.14 -11.21
CA THR A 47 9.95 -24.49 -10.67
C THR A 47 8.56 -25.02 -10.30
N HIS A 48 8.30 -26.29 -10.60
CA HIS A 48 7.08 -26.93 -10.11
C HIS A 48 7.03 -26.86 -8.58
N PRO A 49 5.88 -26.48 -7.99
CA PRO A 49 5.75 -26.47 -6.54
C PRO A 49 5.88 -27.90 -6.01
N ILE A 50 6.29 -28.04 -4.75
CA ILE A 50 6.10 -29.29 -4.03
C ILE A 50 4.61 -29.37 -3.68
N TYR A 51 3.93 -30.44 -4.07
CA TYR A 51 2.51 -30.64 -3.83
C TYR A 51 2.21 -32.04 -3.28
N LEU A 52 1.09 -32.17 -2.56
CA LEU A 52 0.53 -33.44 -2.13
C LEU A 52 -0.67 -33.77 -3.02
N GLY A 53 -0.68 -34.97 -3.62
CA GLY A 53 -1.74 -35.38 -4.55
C GLY A 53 -1.53 -34.87 -5.97
N ASP A 54 -2.62 -34.54 -6.66
CA ASP A 54 -2.56 -34.01 -8.03
C ASP A 54 -2.22 -32.52 -8.07
N ILE A 55 -1.46 -32.12 -9.09
CA ILE A 55 -1.11 -30.71 -9.29
C ILE A 55 -2.35 -29.89 -9.65
N HIS A 56 -2.57 -28.78 -8.94
CA HIS A 56 -3.68 -27.88 -9.26
C HIS A 56 -3.47 -27.26 -10.66
N GLN A 57 -4.54 -27.20 -11.46
CA GLN A 57 -4.52 -26.77 -12.88
C GLN A 57 -3.81 -25.42 -13.13
N LYS A 58 -3.74 -24.53 -12.14
CA LYS A 58 -3.04 -23.23 -12.23
C LYS A 58 -1.51 -23.33 -12.23
N PHE A 59 -0.96 -24.49 -11.89
CA PHE A 59 0.48 -24.78 -11.93
C PHE A 59 0.87 -25.67 -13.11
N LEU A 60 -0.08 -26.05 -13.97
CA LEU A 60 0.21 -26.75 -15.21
C LEU A 60 0.89 -25.81 -16.21
N PRO A 61 1.79 -26.31 -17.07
CA PRO A 61 2.33 -25.53 -18.17
C PRO A 61 1.20 -24.90 -19.00
N ARG A 62 1.34 -23.61 -19.34
CA ARG A 62 0.36 -22.83 -20.15
C ARG A 62 -1.02 -22.65 -19.52
N ALA A 63 -1.19 -22.88 -18.22
CA ALA A 63 -2.45 -22.57 -17.56
C ALA A 63 -2.84 -21.08 -17.77
N PRO A 64 -4.14 -20.76 -17.94
CA PRO A 64 -4.57 -19.38 -18.17
C PRO A 64 -4.10 -18.44 -17.05
N GLY A 65 -3.35 -17.40 -17.44
CA GLY A 65 -2.78 -16.40 -16.53
C GLY A 65 -1.31 -16.65 -16.14
N ILE A 66 -0.70 -17.75 -16.59
CA ILE A 66 0.75 -17.94 -16.45
C ILE A 66 1.48 -16.99 -17.41
N LYS A 67 2.46 -16.26 -16.86
CA LYS A 67 3.41 -15.42 -17.60
C LYS A 67 4.82 -15.97 -17.40
N SER A 68 5.61 -15.98 -18.46
CA SER A 68 7.05 -16.29 -18.43
C SER A 68 7.90 -15.17 -17.86
N GLU A 69 7.32 -13.98 -17.73
CA GLU A 69 8.01 -12.77 -17.33
C GLU A 69 7.30 -12.10 -16.16
N SER A 70 8.08 -11.50 -15.26
CA SER A 70 7.56 -10.70 -14.16
C SER A 70 7.16 -9.33 -14.67
N GLU A 71 6.11 -8.76 -14.09
CA GLU A 71 5.84 -7.33 -14.29
C GLU A 71 6.89 -6.49 -13.54
N PRO A 72 7.24 -5.30 -14.04
CA PRO A 72 8.13 -4.41 -13.33
C PRO A 72 7.54 -4.04 -11.97
N THR A 73 8.38 -4.01 -10.95
CA THR A 73 7.99 -3.66 -9.59
C THR A 73 8.59 -2.32 -9.21
N PHE A 74 7.78 -1.43 -8.64
CA PHE A 74 8.17 -0.07 -8.30
C PHE A 74 7.42 0.45 -7.08
N ILE A 75 7.98 1.48 -6.43
CA ILE A 75 7.34 2.22 -5.35
C ILE A 75 6.88 3.57 -5.89
N ASN A 76 5.66 3.96 -5.53
CA ASN A 76 5.16 5.31 -5.76
C ASN A 76 5.19 6.09 -4.46
N VAL A 77 5.89 7.21 -4.47
CA VAL A 77 5.83 8.18 -3.38
C VAL A 77 4.87 9.28 -3.81
N LEU A 78 3.81 9.46 -3.03
CA LEU A 78 2.74 10.40 -3.31
C LEU A 78 2.62 11.37 -2.14
N PHE A 79 2.43 12.65 -2.47
CA PHE A 79 2.21 13.71 -1.48
C PHE A 79 0.74 14.11 -1.47
N ASN A 80 0.14 14.22 -0.28
CA ASN A 80 -1.27 14.57 -0.09
C ASN A 80 -2.23 13.66 -0.88
N ALA A 81 -1.92 12.37 -0.90
CA ALA A 81 -2.70 11.36 -1.59
C ALA A 81 -3.94 10.97 -0.80
N ARG A 82 -5.02 10.67 -1.51
CA ARG A 82 -6.26 10.19 -0.89
C ARG A 82 -6.42 8.71 -1.16
N VAL A 83 -6.67 7.92 -0.12
CA VAL A 83 -6.82 6.46 -0.20
C VAL A 83 -8.25 6.05 0.09
N PHE A 84 -8.81 5.19 -0.76
CA PHE A 84 -10.20 4.79 -0.73
C PHE A 84 -10.42 3.29 -0.78
N LEU A 85 -11.54 2.90 -0.17
CA LEU A 85 -12.04 1.54 -0.06
C LEU A 85 -11.01 0.59 0.59
N ASN A 86 -11.39 -0.66 0.77
CA ASN A 86 -10.56 -1.62 1.50
C ASN A 86 -9.44 -2.19 0.61
N GLU A 87 -9.53 -1.95 -0.70
CA GLU A 87 -8.60 -2.41 -1.72
C GLU A 87 -7.41 -1.44 -1.87
N GLY A 88 -7.48 -0.23 -1.29
CA GLY A 88 -6.40 0.74 -1.30
C GLY A 88 -6.29 1.57 -2.57
N TYR A 89 -7.42 1.92 -3.20
CA TYR A 89 -7.42 2.81 -4.35
C TYR A 89 -6.84 4.17 -4.00
N VAL A 90 -5.97 4.72 -4.85
CA VAL A 90 -5.42 6.06 -4.65
C VAL A 90 -5.97 7.01 -5.70
N LEU A 91 -6.60 8.09 -5.25
CA LEU A 91 -7.17 9.11 -6.13
C LEU A 91 -6.31 10.36 -6.20
N SER A 92 -6.44 11.04 -7.34
CA SER A 92 -5.83 12.32 -7.58
C SER A 92 -6.56 13.44 -6.80
N HIS A 93 -5.99 14.65 -6.77
CA HIS A 93 -6.72 15.79 -6.21
C HIS A 93 -7.95 16.18 -7.04
N THR A 94 -7.95 15.86 -8.35
CA THR A 94 -9.06 16.05 -9.30
C THR A 94 -10.08 14.91 -9.26
N GLY A 95 -9.79 13.80 -8.56
CA GLY A 95 -10.69 12.65 -8.42
C GLY A 95 -10.43 11.50 -9.40
N ASP A 96 -9.39 11.60 -10.22
CA ASP A 96 -8.95 10.53 -11.13
C ASP A 96 -8.32 9.39 -10.34
N ILE A 97 -8.55 8.14 -10.74
CA ILE A 97 -7.87 7.00 -10.12
C ILE A 97 -6.41 7.01 -10.59
N LEU A 98 -5.49 7.31 -9.68
CA LEU A 98 -4.06 7.28 -9.98
C LEU A 98 -3.51 5.86 -9.97
N PHE A 99 -4.10 4.99 -9.16
CA PHE A 99 -3.69 3.59 -9.04
C PHE A 99 -4.89 2.68 -8.80
N GLN A 100 -5.08 1.77 -9.75
CA GLN A 100 -5.83 0.53 -9.60
C GLN A 100 -4.81 -0.59 -9.52
N LEU A 101 -4.56 -1.10 -8.31
CA LEU A 101 -3.55 -2.15 -8.10
C LEU A 101 -4.05 -3.56 -8.41
N ASP A 102 -5.29 -3.74 -8.87
CA ASP A 102 -5.71 -5.02 -9.40
C ASP A 102 -6.89 -4.90 -10.37
N LYS A 103 -6.91 -5.75 -11.40
CA LYS A 103 -7.90 -5.76 -12.50
C LYS A 103 -9.24 -6.36 -12.07
N SER A 104 -9.82 -5.92 -10.95
CA SER A 104 -11.22 -6.23 -10.65
C SER A 104 -12.12 -5.06 -11.04
N TYR A 105 -13.14 -5.39 -11.81
CA TYR A 105 -14.16 -4.52 -12.40
C TYR A 105 -14.97 -3.78 -11.34
N THR A 106 -14.37 -2.81 -10.67
CA THR A 106 -15.14 -1.87 -9.84
C THR A 106 -15.68 -0.81 -10.78
N SER A 107 -16.99 -0.85 -11.05
CA SER A 107 -17.62 0.13 -11.93
C SER A 107 -17.42 1.55 -11.38
N TYR A 108 -17.17 2.51 -12.28
CA TYR A 108 -16.98 3.94 -11.93
C TYR A 108 -18.12 4.47 -11.04
N GLN A 109 -19.34 3.93 -11.23
CA GLN A 109 -20.53 4.20 -10.41
C GLN A 109 -20.33 3.88 -8.92
N PHE A 110 -19.68 2.76 -8.59
CA PHE A 110 -19.46 2.35 -7.20
C PHE A 110 -18.47 3.29 -6.49
N LEU A 111 -17.47 3.79 -7.23
CA LEU A 111 -16.50 4.76 -6.73
C LEU A 111 -17.17 6.12 -6.47
N LEU A 112 -17.98 6.62 -7.40
CA LEU A 112 -18.68 7.90 -7.26
C LEU A 112 -19.64 7.90 -6.07
N ASN A 113 -20.45 6.86 -5.90
CA ASN A 113 -21.41 6.77 -4.79
C ASN A 113 -20.73 6.73 -3.41
N ASN A 114 -19.55 6.11 -3.33
CA ASN A 114 -18.76 6.08 -2.09
C ASN A 114 -17.93 7.35 -1.86
N PHE A 115 -17.60 8.09 -2.91
CA PHE A 115 -16.71 9.25 -2.82
C PHE A 115 -17.36 10.49 -2.20
N PHE A 116 -18.63 10.76 -2.51
CA PHE A 116 -19.32 11.98 -2.08
C PHE A 116 -19.82 11.93 -0.63
N PHE A 117 -20.24 10.76 -0.15
CA PHE A 117 -20.93 10.64 1.14
C PHE A 117 -20.07 10.14 2.29
N ALA A 118 -18.80 9.83 2.02
CA ALA A 118 -18.01 9.16 3.02
C ALA A 118 -17.17 10.08 3.90
N ARG A 119 -17.09 9.70 5.18
CA ARG A 119 -16.32 10.41 6.19
C ARG A 119 -14.83 10.29 5.88
N ARG A 120 -14.21 11.46 5.66
CA ARG A 120 -12.77 11.59 5.38
C ARG A 120 -12.01 11.71 6.72
N ARG A 121 -11.00 10.88 6.88
CA ARG A 121 -10.04 10.89 7.98
C ARG A 121 -8.71 11.38 7.44
N TYR A 122 -8.27 12.54 7.89
CA TYR A 122 -6.91 12.98 7.59
C TYR A 122 -5.92 12.09 8.32
N VAL A 123 -4.84 11.70 7.64
CA VAL A 123 -3.73 11.05 8.33
C VAL A 123 -2.41 11.76 8.09
N LYS A 124 -1.82 12.18 9.21
CA LYS A 124 -0.60 12.97 9.22
C LYS A 124 0.62 12.05 9.22
N GLY A 125 1.62 12.41 8.44
CA GLY A 125 2.92 11.75 8.44
C GLY A 125 3.16 10.88 7.21
N LYS A 126 4.34 10.27 7.16
CA LYS A 126 4.72 9.34 6.09
C LYS A 126 4.04 8.01 6.35
N SER A 127 3.28 7.55 5.37
CA SER A 127 2.49 6.32 5.50
C SER A 127 2.92 5.31 4.44
N LEU A 128 2.98 4.03 4.81
CA LEU A 128 3.14 2.93 3.86
C LEU A 128 1.77 2.31 3.57
N LEU A 129 1.37 2.25 2.30
CA LEU A 129 0.14 1.58 1.89
C LEU A 129 0.43 0.14 1.46
N ILE A 130 -0.08 -0.84 2.21
CA ILE A 130 0.02 -2.27 1.86
C ILE A 130 -1.33 -2.91 1.54
N ALA A 131 -2.43 -2.14 1.55
CA ALA A 131 -3.74 -2.63 1.15
C ALA A 131 -3.73 -3.18 -0.29
N ALA A 132 -4.50 -4.25 -0.54
CA ALA A 132 -4.62 -4.89 -1.84
C ALA A 132 -6.07 -5.38 -2.07
N ALA A 133 -6.43 -5.60 -3.34
CA ALA A 133 -7.73 -6.15 -3.70
C ALA A 133 -7.90 -7.55 -3.09
N GLY A 134 -9.08 -7.84 -2.53
CA GLY A 134 -9.36 -9.13 -1.88
C GLY A 134 -8.67 -9.36 -0.53
N ALA A 135 -7.57 -8.67 -0.22
CA ALA A 135 -6.79 -8.85 1.01
C ALA A 135 -7.52 -8.42 2.29
N SER A 136 -8.68 -7.76 2.19
CA SER A 136 -9.49 -7.35 3.35
C SER A 136 -10.10 -8.53 4.10
N SER A 137 -10.41 -9.63 3.42
CA SER A 137 -11.02 -10.83 4.00
C SER A 137 -10.41 -12.15 3.54
N ASN A 138 -9.59 -12.14 2.49
CA ASN A 138 -9.02 -13.36 1.92
C ASN A 138 -7.56 -13.55 2.34
N TYR A 139 -7.28 -14.71 2.95
CA TYR A 139 -5.94 -15.09 3.41
C TYR A 139 -4.92 -15.19 2.26
N PHE A 140 -5.33 -15.72 1.10
CA PHE A 140 -4.46 -15.83 -0.07
C PHE A 140 -3.98 -14.45 -0.52
N HIS A 141 -4.91 -13.51 -0.79
CA HIS A 141 -4.57 -12.15 -1.19
C HIS A 141 -3.78 -11.37 -0.12
N TRP A 142 -4.02 -11.65 1.16
CA TRP A 142 -3.20 -11.11 2.24
C TRP A 142 -1.74 -11.56 2.12
N MET A 143 -1.52 -12.86 1.93
CA MET A 143 -0.18 -13.45 1.86
C MET A 143 0.56 -13.13 0.55
N THR A 144 -0.14 -13.10 -0.58
CA THR A 144 0.48 -12.97 -1.91
C THR A 144 0.53 -11.54 -2.43
N ASP A 145 -0.36 -10.65 -1.97
CA ASP A 145 -0.50 -9.33 -2.57
C ASP A 145 -0.21 -8.21 -1.55
N ALA A 146 -0.76 -8.31 -0.33
CA ALA A 146 -0.61 -7.27 0.68
C ALA A 146 0.78 -7.33 1.36
N LEU A 147 1.12 -8.46 1.98
CA LEU A 147 2.39 -8.59 2.74
C LEU A 147 3.64 -8.38 1.88
N PRO A 148 3.74 -8.87 0.64
CA PRO A 148 4.95 -8.69 -0.16
C PRO A 148 5.30 -7.22 -0.44
N LYS A 149 4.33 -6.28 -0.32
CA LYS A 149 4.59 -4.83 -0.42
C LYS A 149 5.56 -4.32 0.64
N LEU A 150 5.65 -4.99 1.79
CA LEU A 150 6.63 -4.67 2.82
C LEU A 150 8.06 -4.97 2.34
N ALA A 151 8.27 -6.11 1.69
CA ALA A 151 9.55 -6.47 1.11
C ALA A 151 9.93 -5.54 -0.04
N ILE A 152 8.95 -5.18 -0.89
CA ILE A 152 9.14 -4.18 -1.96
C ILE A 152 9.57 -2.83 -1.36
N ALA A 153 8.86 -2.36 -0.33
CA ALA A 153 9.19 -1.11 0.38
C ALA A 153 10.60 -1.14 0.95
N SER A 154 10.97 -2.24 1.62
CA SER A 154 12.31 -2.43 2.18
C SER A 154 13.40 -2.40 1.10
N LYS A 155 13.18 -3.06 -0.04
CA LYS A 155 14.13 -3.04 -1.18
C LYS A 155 14.32 -1.63 -1.75
N GLY A 156 13.30 -0.77 -1.67
CA GLY A 156 13.40 0.64 -2.05
C GLY A 156 13.93 1.57 -0.95
N GLY A 157 14.43 1.03 0.16
CA GLY A 157 14.97 1.82 1.28
C GLY A 157 13.92 2.38 2.24
N TYR A 158 12.65 1.96 2.14
CA TYR A 158 11.57 2.37 3.04
C TYR A 158 11.27 1.24 4.03
N ASN A 159 12.02 1.20 5.14
CA ASN A 159 11.75 0.24 6.22
C ASN A 159 10.63 0.75 7.16
N LEU A 160 10.16 -0.13 8.04
CA LEU A 160 9.09 0.18 8.99
C LEU A 160 9.44 1.32 9.97
N ASN A 161 10.73 1.53 10.27
CA ASN A 161 11.17 2.64 11.12
C ASN A 161 11.13 4.00 10.40
N CYS A 162 10.98 4.01 9.06
CA CYS A 162 10.94 5.22 8.25
C CYS A 162 9.54 5.80 8.04
N VAL A 163 8.50 5.10 8.51
CA VAL A 163 7.09 5.48 8.36
C VAL A 163 6.45 5.67 9.72
N ASP A 164 5.53 6.63 9.80
CA ASP A 164 4.77 6.91 11.02
C ASP A 164 3.65 5.88 11.23
N GLN A 165 3.22 5.24 10.13
CA GLN A 165 2.09 4.33 10.14
C GLN A 165 2.01 3.47 8.87
N VAL A 166 1.28 2.36 8.99
CA VAL A 166 1.00 1.43 7.89
C VAL A 166 -0.51 1.38 7.64
N ILE A 167 -0.90 1.66 6.39
CA ILE A 167 -2.28 1.60 5.93
C ILE A 167 -2.54 0.20 5.36
N VAL A 168 -3.54 -0.49 5.90
CA VAL A 168 -3.88 -1.88 5.59
C VAL A 168 -5.33 -2.01 5.13
N SER A 169 -5.62 -3.04 4.34
CA SER A 169 -6.99 -3.33 3.88
C SER A 169 -7.94 -3.54 5.06
N ASN A 170 -7.53 -4.35 6.02
CA ASN A 170 -8.25 -4.68 7.23
C ASN A 170 -7.26 -5.09 8.32
N ASP A 171 -7.65 -4.94 9.59
CA ASP A 171 -6.87 -5.33 10.76
C ASP A 171 -7.74 -5.97 11.86
N ILE A 172 -8.97 -6.34 11.51
CA ILE A 172 -9.95 -6.92 12.45
C ILE A 172 -9.81 -8.44 12.51
N LEU A 173 -9.43 -9.09 11.39
CA LEU A 173 -9.32 -10.54 11.33
C LEU A 173 -8.05 -11.01 12.06
N PRO A 174 -8.11 -12.12 12.83
CA PRO A 174 -6.97 -12.60 13.63
C PRO A 174 -5.68 -12.76 12.83
N PHE A 175 -5.73 -13.44 11.67
CA PHE A 175 -4.54 -13.67 10.85
C PHE A 175 -3.87 -12.37 10.39
N GLN A 176 -4.64 -11.31 10.09
CA GLN A 176 -4.08 -10.01 9.72
C GLN A 176 -3.45 -9.34 10.94
N ALA A 177 -4.19 -9.30 12.05
CA ALA A 177 -3.77 -8.62 13.27
C ALA A 177 -2.52 -9.23 13.89
N GLU A 178 -2.47 -10.57 13.94
CA GLU A 178 -1.37 -11.38 14.45
C GLU A 178 -0.15 -11.29 13.53
N THR A 179 -0.34 -11.43 12.20
CA THR A 179 0.77 -11.28 11.25
C THR A 179 1.42 -9.91 11.39
N LEU A 180 0.63 -8.83 11.40
CA LEU A 180 1.13 -7.46 11.56
C LEU A 180 1.88 -7.28 12.89
N LEU A 181 1.37 -7.87 13.97
CA LEU A 181 2.02 -7.79 15.28
C LEU A 181 3.37 -8.52 15.27
N HIS A 182 3.40 -9.71 14.68
CA HIS A 182 4.59 -10.56 14.60
C HIS A 182 5.73 -9.87 13.83
N ILE A 183 5.41 -9.12 12.78
CA ILE A 183 6.39 -8.32 12.01
C ILE A 183 6.68 -6.94 12.61
N GLY A 184 6.23 -6.67 13.84
CA GLY A 184 6.56 -5.47 14.60
C GLY A 184 5.68 -4.24 14.32
N ILE A 185 4.58 -4.38 13.58
CA ILE A 185 3.62 -3.27 13.34
C ILE A 185 2.56 -3.30 14.44
N LYS A 186 2.62 -2.39 15.40
CA LYS A 186 1.67 -2.36 16.54
C LYS A 186 0.31 -1.79 16.15
N LYS A 187 -0.71 -2.01 16.97
CA LYS A 187 -2.09 -1.61 16.66
C LYS A 187 -2.25 -0.09 16.50
N GLU A 188 -1.50 0.67 17.29
CA GLU A 188 -1.44 2.14 17.27
C GLU A 188 -0.81 2.72 16.00
N ASP A 189 0.05 1.95 15.32
CA ASP A 189 0.75 2.35 14.09
C ASP A 189 -0.03 1.92 12.82
N ARG A 190 -1.22 1.33 12.99
CA ARG A 190 -2.06 0.81 11.89
C ARG A 190 -3.18 1.77 11.55
N VAL A 191 -3.45 1.88 10.25
CA VAL A 191 -4.66 2.52 9.74
C VAL A 191 -5.41 1.53 8.85
N SER A 192 -6.53 1.05 9.36
CA SER A 192 -7.36 0.06 8.68
C SER A 192 -8.45 0.72 7.83
N LEU A 193 -8.49 0.38 6.55
CA LEU A 193 -9.49 0.91 5.60
C LEU A 193 -10.87 0.29 5.82
N ALA A 194 -10.93 -0.97 6.30
CA ALA A 194 -12.17 -1.69 6.63
C ALA A 194 -13.07 -0.99 7.66
N ARG A 195 -12.54 -0.05 8.44
CA ARG A 195 -13.29 0.71 9.45
C ARG A 195 -14.22 1.79 8.83
N LYS A 196 -14.66 1.61 7.58
CA LYS A 196 -15.57 2.49 6.81
C LYS A 196 -15.21 3.99 6.87
N ASN A 197 -13.91 4.31 6.90
CA ASN A 197 -13.42 5.69 6.90
C ASN A 197 -12.34 5.83 5.81
N TYR A 198 -12.45 6.88 5.00
CA TYR A 198 -11.57 7.11 3.85
C TYR A 198 -10.44 8.05 4.23
N LEU A 199 -9.24 7.89 3.68
CA LEU A 199 -8.08 8.69 4.10
C LEU A 199 -7.83 9.88 3.16
N LYS A 200 -7.65 11.07 3.72
CA LYS A 200 -7.29 12.31 2.98
C LYS A 200 -5.87 12.75 3.31
#